data_AF-A0A2G9GDG7-F1
#
_entry.id   AF-A0A2G9GDG7-F1
#
_cell.length_a   1.000
_cell.length_b   1.000
_cell.length_c   1.000
_cell.angle_alpha   90.00
_cell.angle_beta   90.00
_cell.angle_gamma   90.00
#
_symmetry.space_group_name_H-M   'P 1'
#
loop_
_entity.id
_entity.type
_entity.pdbx_description
1 polymer ?
#
loop_
_entity_poly.entity_id
_entity_poly.type
_entity_poly.pdbx_seq_one_letter_code
_entity_poly.pdbx_strand_id
1 'polypeptide(L)'
;MDQSQVTLLENQASRKKTKQFFILFFIILFTLIISAIISAFTVFKRHDESQSTFRRHNIHMIQPRYIVGFSIRSVFHEFSTISTLPQEVASKIDNNNIKTALIDCQNLLIDSLNQLSKSQNVEIIDYDEETVKDLRIVMAQVKNNTGKCLDGLDAASAAALPQQIVRMKKVKMRIKKAETHVLNSLEILEKKGKINEMLDPNFGSILGSFMLHSVGLFCLQYLAMVLLFCVLIMRVFHVKNKEMNDTI
;
A
#
# COMPACT_ATOMS: atom_id res chain seq x y z
N MET A 1 -55.47 -62.68 4.59
CA MET A 1 -54.95 -61.41 4.07
C MET A 1 -53.63 -61.72 3.38
N ASP A 2 -53.55 -61.48 2.07
CA ASP A 2 -52.52 -62.07 1.22
C ASP A 2 -51.14 -61.42 1.43
N GLN A 3 -50.10 -62.23 1.64
CA GLN A 3 -48.76 -61.80 2.03
C GLN A 3 -48.08 -60.92 0.96
N SER A 4 -48.57 -61.01 -0.29
CA SER A 4 -48.19 -60.17 -1.43
C SER A 4 -48.67 -58.70 -1.30
N GLN A 5 -49.86 -58.45 -0.74
CA GLN A 5 -50.34 -57.07 -0.57
C GLN A 5 -49.63 -56.32 0.55
N VAL A 6 -49.22 -57.02 1.61
CA VAL A 6 -48.49 -56.43 2.75
C VAL A 6 -47.08 -55.98 2.31
N THR A 7 -46.39 -56.81 1.53
CA THR A 7 -45.05 -56.49 0.99
C THR A 7 -45.07 -55.38 -0.06
N LEU A 8 -46.15 -55.23 -0.83
CA LEU A 8 -46.33 -54.12 -1.77
C LEU A 8 -46.55 -52.78 -1.06
N LEU A 9 -47.39 -52.76 -0.02
CA LEU A 9 -47.67 -51.58 0.81
C LEU A 9 -46.42 -51.10 1.56
N GLU A 10 -45.64 -52.03 2.12
CA GLU A 10 -44.40 -51.72 2.84
C GLU A 10 -43.33 -51.13 1.91
N ASN A 11 -43.20 -51.67 0.69
CA ASN A 11 -42.28 -51.15 -0.34
C ASN A 11 -42.71 -49.79 -0.92
N GLN A 12 -44.00 -49.46 -0.96
CA GLN A 12 -44.49 -48.13 -1.33
C GLN A 12 -44.31 -47.10 -0.20
N ALA A 13 -44.55 -47.51 1.05
CA ALA A 13 -44.33 -46.67 2.22
C ALA A 13 -42.84 -46.31 2.40
N SER A 14 -41.95 -47.28 2.23
CA SER A 14 -40.49 -47.09 2.26
C SER A 14 -40.02 -46.12 1.17
N ARG A 15 -40.47 -46.28 -0.08
CA ARG A 15 -40.14 -45.37 -1.19
C ARG A 15 -40.65 -43.94 -0.99
N LYS A 16 -41.81 -43.74 -0.35
CA LYS A 16 -42.30 -42.39 0.00
C LYS A 16 -41.44 -41.72 1.08
N LYS A 17 -41.00 -42.48 2.09
CA LYS A 17 -40.18 -41.99 3.20
C LYS A 17 -38.79 -41.53 2.73
N THR A 18 -38.16 -42.30 1.83
CA THR A 18 -36.85 -41.94 1.25
C THR A 18 -36.93 -40.69 0.36
N LYS A 19 -38.02 -40.52 -0.40
CA LYS A 19 -38.24 -39.31 -1.21
C LYS A 19 -38.42 -38.05 -0.36
N GLN A 20 -39.20 -38.14 0.72
CA GLN A 20 -39.36 -37.02 1.65
C GLN A 20 -38.04 -36.63 2.32
N PHE A 21 -37.21 -37.62 2.68
CA PHE A 21 -35.89 -37.37 3.25
C PHE A 21 -34.98 -36.59 2.30
N PHE A 22 -34.95 -36.97 1.01
CA PHE A 22 -34.17 -36.23 0.01
C PHE A 22 -34.66 -34.80 -0.17
N ILE A 23 -35.99 -34.59 -0.27
CA ILE A 23 -36.56 -33.23 -0.40
C ILE A 23 -36.17 -32.37 0.80
N LEU A 24 -36.29 -32.91 2.02
CA LEU A 24 -35.91 -32.18 3.24
C LEU A 24 -34.42 -31.85 3.26
N PHE A 25 -33.56 -32.81 2.91
CA PHE A 25 -32.11 -32.61 2.83
C PHE A 25 -31.74 -31.50 1.84
N PHE A 26 -32.39 -31.47 0.67
CA PHE A 26 -32.17 -30.40 -0.31
C PHE A 26 -32.61 -29.03 0.19
N ILE A 27 -33.77 -28.93 0.87
CA ILE A 27 -34.22 -27.65 1.44
C ILE A 27 -33.21 -27.11 2.46
N ILE A 28 -32.67 -27.97 3.32
CA ILE A 28 -31.65 -27.59 4.30
C ILE A 28 -30.37 -27.12 3.59
N LEU A 29 -29.90 -27.88 2.60
CA LEU A 29 -28.69 -27.53 1.83
C LEU A 29 -28.84 -26.19 1.10
N PHE A 30 -29.99 -25.95 0.46
CA PHE A 30 -30.29 -24.67 -0.21
C PHE A 30 -30.31 -23.51 0.79
N THR A 31 -30.92 -23.70 1.95
CA THR A 31 -30.99 -22.67 2.99
C THR A 31 -29.59 -22.29 3.50
N LEU A 32 -28.73 -23.29 3.72
CA LEU A 32 -27.34 -23.06 4.13
C LEU A 32 -26.55 -22.30 3.06
N ILE A 33 -26.70 -22.66 1.79
CA ILE A 33 -26.00 -21.99 0.69
C ILE A 33 -26.47 -20.54 0.55
N ILE A 34 -27.78 -20.29 0.56
CA ILE A 34 -28.33 -18.92 0.49
C ILE A 34 -27.84 -18.08 1.67
N SER A 35 -27.79 -18.65 2.88
CA SER A 35 -27.29 -17.94 4.06
C SER A 35 -25.80 -17.58 3.94
N ALA A 36 -24.98 -18.48 3.40
CA ALA A 36 -23.56 -18.23 3.17
C ALA A 36 -23.34 -17.14 2.11
N ILE A 37 -24.13 -17.16 1.03
CA ILE A 37 -24.11 -16.14 -0.02
C ILE A 37 -24.51 -14.78 0.54
N ILE A 38 -25.64 -14.69 1.25
CA ILE A 38 -26.08 -13.42 1.88
C ILE A 38 -25.03 -12.91 2.86
N SER A 39 -24.45 -13.79 3.69
CA SER A 39 -23.37 -13.43 4.61
C SER A 39 -22.16 -12.85 3.86
N ALA A 40 -21.69 -13.54 2.82
CA ALA A 40 -20.59 -13.05 1.97
C ALA A 40 -20.92 -11.70 1.31
N PHE A 41 -22.15 -11.53 0.78
CA PHE A 41 -22.60 -10.25 0.21
C PHE A 41 -22.73 -9.15 1.25
N THR A 42 -23.15 -9.43 2.48
CA THR A 42 -23.21 -8.41 3.54
C THR A 42 -21.84 -7.99 4.04
N VAL A 43 -20.87 -8.93 4.11
CA VAL A 43 -19.46 -8.61 4.39
C VAL A 43 -18.86 -7.79 3.26
N PHE A 44 -19.13 -8.16 2.01
CA PHE A 44 -18.67 -7.43 0.82
C PHE A 44 -19.30 -6.04 0.73
N LYS A 45 -20.61 -5.92 0.97
CA LYS A 45 -21.33 -4.64 1.00
C LYS A 45 -20.82 -3.74 2.14
N ARG A 46 -20.51 -4.29 3.32
CA ARG A 46 -19.84 -3.53 4.39
C ARG A 46 -18.45 -3.07 3.97
N HIS A 47 -17.72 -3.86 3.18
CA HIS A 47 -16.43 -3.46 2.64
C HIS A 47 -16.58 -2.30 1.64
N ASP A 48 -17.48 -2.39 0.66
CA ASP A 48 -17.78 -1.31 -0.29
C ASP A 48 -18.31 -0.06 0.39
N GLU A 49 -19.24 -0.21 1.35
CA GLU A 49 -19.75 0.90 2.14
C GLU A 49 -18.63 1.52 2.95
N SER A 50 -17.81 0.76 3.68
CA SER A 50 -16.65 1.28 4.43
C SER A 50 -15.62 1.97 3.54
N GLN A 51 -15.42 1.51 2.30
CA GLN A 51 -14.52 2.11 1.32
C GLN A 51 -15.13 3.39 0.73
N SER A 52 -16.46 3.43 0.58
CA SER A 52 -17.21 4.61 0.12
C SER A 52 -17.34 5.68 1.20
N THR A 53 -17.53 5.31 2.48
CA THR A 53 -17.48 6.24 3.62
C THR A 53 -16.05 6.67 3.92
N PHE A 54 -15.04 5.81 3.74
CA PHE A 54 -13.64 6.22 3.74
C PHE A 54 -13.40 7.27 2.64
N ARG A 55 -13.85 7.03 1.39
CA ARG A 55 -13.79 8.05 0.32
C ARG A 55 -14.56 9.34 0.64
N ARG A 56 -15.64 9.28 1.43
CA ARG A 56 -16.58 10.40 1.60
C ARG A 56 -16.39 11.18 2.91
N HIS A 57 -15.63 10.67 3.89
CA HIS A 57 -15.50 11.32 5.21
C HIS A 57 -14.07 11.57 5.70
N ASN A 58 -13.02 11.19 4.96
CA ASN A 58 -11.62 11.39 5.37
C ASN A 58 -10.74 11.16 4.12
N ILE A 59 -10.00 12.10 3.52
CA ILE A 59 -8.82 12.80 4.01
C ILE A 59 -8.26 13.50 2.76
N HIS A 60 -7.62 14.68 2.90
CA HIS A 60 -6.62 15.20 1.96
C HIS A 60 -5.81 14.05 1.35
N MET A 61 -6.11 13.59 0.13
CA MET A 61 -5.27 12.58 -0.51
C MET A 61 -3.84 13.14 -0.51
N ILE A 62 -2.92 12.45 0.16
CA ILE A 62 -1.52 12.86 0.20
C ILE A 62 -1.03 12.74 -1.24
N GLN A 63 -1.05 13.85 -1.95
CA GLN A 63 -0.54 13.86 -3.31
C GLN A 63 0.97 13.65 -3.26
N PRO A 64 1.55 12.80 -4.12
CA PRO A 64 2.98 12.53 -4.16
C PRO A 64 3.86 13.78 -4.15
N ARG A 65 3.39 14.87 -4.77
CA ARG A 65 4.04 16.19 -4.74
C ARG A 65 4.30 16.73 -3.34
N TYR A 66 3.38 16.50 -2.40
CA TYR A 66 3.54 16.95 -1.03
C TYR A 66 4.60 16.12 -0.31
N ILE A 67 4.67 14.81 -0.55
CA ILE A 67 5.69 13.94 0.04
C ILE A 67 7.08 14.45 -0.34
N VAL A 68 7.29 14.73 -1.62
CA VAL A 68 8.57 15.27 -2.09
C VAL A 68 8.80 16.66 -1.50
N GLY A 69 7.82 17.57 -1.60
CA GLY A 69 7.96 18.93 -1.10
C GLY A 69 8.31 18.99 0.39
N PHE A 70 7.69 18.14 1.20
CA PHE A 70 8.03 17.98 2.61
C PHE A 70 9.46 17.46 2.80
N SER A 71 9.88 16.47 2.00
CA SER A 71 11.23 15.91 2.06
C SER A 71 12.31 16.96 1.75
N ILE A 72 12.16 17.70 0.64
CA ILE A 72 13.11 18.75 0.24
C ILE A 72 13.15 19.89 1.26
N ARG A 73 11.98 20.31 1.78
CA ARG A 73 11.90 21.33 2.84
C ARG A 73 12.55 20.87 4.13
N SER A 74 12.45 19.59 4.46
CA SER A 74 13.15 19.01 5.62
C SER A 74 14.66 19.10 5.46
N VAL A 75 15.20 18.82 4.27
CA VAL A 75 16.64 18.99 4.00
C VAL A 75 17.05 20.45 4.14
N PHE A 76 16.32 21.36 3.50
CA PHE A 76 16.59 22.79 3.61
C PHE A 76 16.61 23.26 5.07
N HIS A 77 15.60 22.86 5.86
CA HIS A 77 15.53 23.21 7.27
C HIS A 77 16.76 22.73 8.03
N GLU A 78 17.14 21.45 7.91
CA GLU A 78 18.32 20.93 8.61
C GLU A 78 19.59 21.71 8.19
N PHE A 79 19.82 21.92 6.90
CA PHE A 79 20.98 22.69 6.39
C PHE A 79 21.01 24.14 6.88
N SER A 80 19.85 24.81 6.93
CA SER A 80 19.76 26.17 7.47
C SER A 80 20.15 26.26 8.95
N THR A 81 19.93 25.19 9.72
CA THR A 81 20.28 25.15 11.14
C THR A 81 21.72 24.73 11.41
N ILE A 82 22.36 23.98 10.49
CA ILE A 82 23.71 23.47 10.70
C ILE A 82 24.81 24.29 10.02
N SER A 83 24.48 25.15 9.05
CA SER A 83 25.47 25.86 8.23
C SER A 83 26.39 26.79 9.03
N THR A 84 25.94 27.34 10.16
CA THR A 84 26.74 28.23 11.03
C THR A 84 27.53 27.46 12.10
N LEU A 85 27.15 26.21 12.39
CA LEU A 85 27.72 25.43 13.49
C LEU A 85 29.24 25.18 13.33
N PRO A 86 29.79 24.86 12.15
CA PRO A 86 31.23 24.68 12.00
C PRO A 86 32.01 25.95 12.35
N GLN A 87 31.51 27.14 11.98
CA GLN A 87 32.13 28.42 12.32
C GLN A 87 32.15 28.68 13.82
N GLU A 88 31.01 28.43 14.49
CA GLU A 88 30.91 28.57 15.94
C GLU A 88 31.92 27.68 16.66
N VAL A 89 32.16 26.48 16.17
CA VAL A 89 33.15 25.56 16.73
C VAL A 89 34.58 26.00 16.38
N ALA A 90 34.82 26.47 15.15
CA ALA A 90 36.12 26.97 14.71
C ALA A 90 36.62 28.14 15.56
N SER A 91 35.70 29.04 15.97
CA SER A 91 36.03 30.19 16.83
C SER A 91 36.59 29.81 18.21
N LYS A 92 36.42 28.55 18.64
CA LYS A 92 36.79 28.06 19.98
C LYS A 92 38.00 27.12 19.97
N ILE A 93 38.54 26.77 18.81
CA ILE A 93 39.63 25.81 18.65
C ILE A 93 40.87 26.57 18.20
N ASP A 94 42.04 26.40 18.82
CA ASP A 94 43.24 27.13 18.42
C ASP A 94 44.03 26.47 17.28
N ASN A 95 43.79 25.19 17.01
CA ASN A 95 44.47 24.44 15.96
C ASN A 95 44.02 24.92 14.57
N ASN A 96 44.94 25.52 13.81
CA ASN A 96 44.67 26.06 12.48
C ASN A 96 44.19 25.00 11.48
N ASN A 97 44.71 23.77 11.52
CA ASN A 97 44.27 22.72 10.59
C ASN A 97 42.81 22.35 10.83
N ILE A 98 42.38 22.30 12.11
CA ILE A 98 40.98 22.02 12.47
C ILE A 98 40.09 23.22 12.13
N LYS A 99 40.55 24.45 12.37
CA LYS A 99 39.83 25.66 11.94
C LYS A 99 39.56 25.62 10.44
N THR A 100 40.58 25.38 9.63
CA THR A 100 40.45 25.32 8.17
C THR A 100 39.43 24.26 7.76
N ALA A 101 39.53 23.04 8.28
CA ALA A 101 38.57 21.97 7.96
C ALA A 101 37.11 22.33 8.35
N LEU A 102 36.90 23.04 9.45
CA LEU A 102 35.58 23.50 9.86
C LEU A 102 35.05 24.62 8.95
N ILE A 103 35.90 25.55 8.52
CA ILE A 103 35.54 26.62 7.59
C ILE A 103 35.24 26.06 6.19
N ASP A 104 36.05 25.13 5.70
CA ASP A 104 35.81 24.43 4.44
C ASP A 104 34.48 23.67 4.48
N CYS A 105 34.20 22.98 5.60
CA CYS A 105 32.92 22.34 5.81
C CYS A 105 31.75 23.35 5.80
N GLN A 106 31.89 24.48 6.50
CA GLN A 106 30.87 25.54 6.47
C GLN A 106 30.57 26.00 5.04
N ASN A 107 31.61 26.27 4.25
CA ASN A 107 31.45 26.71 2.87
C ASN A 107 30.67 25.67 2.04
N LEU A 108 31.00 24.38 2.19
CA LEU A 108 30.27 23.28 1.53
C LEU A 108 28.79 23.22 1.96
N LEU A 109 28.49 23.46 3.24
CA LEU A 109 27.11 23.49 3.75
C LEU A 109 26.34 24.71 3.25
N ILE A 110 26.98 25.88 3.18
CA ILE A 110 26.40 27.11 2.64
C ILE A 110 26.12 26.96 1.14
N ASP A 111 27.06 26.40 0.39
CA ASP A 111 26.88 26.11 -1.05
C ASP A 111 25.69 25.17 -1.27
N SER A 112 25.59 24.14 -0.44
CA SER A 112 24.45 23.21 -0.46
C SER A 112 23.14 23.93 -0.17
N LEU A 113 23.11 24.81 0.84
CA LEU A 113 21.92 25.61 1.17
C LEU A 113 21.53 26.57 0.04
N ASN A 114 22.49 27.19 -0.63
CA ASN A 114 22.28 28.07 -1.78
C ASN A 114 21.75 27.32 -3.01
N GLN A 115 22.11 26.05 -3.18
CA GLN A 115 21.52 25.21 -4.22
C GLN A 115 20.08 24.84 -3.87
N LEU A 116 19.83 24.46 -2.60
CA LEU A 116 18.50 24.11 -2.10
C LEU A 116 17.51 25.27 -2.14
N SER A 117 17.95 26.50 -1.85
CA SER A 117 17.10 27.69 -1.88
C SER A 117 16.58 28.00 -3.29
N LYS A 118 17.41 27.77 -4.31
CA LYS A 118 16.98 27.87 -5.72
C LYS A 118 15.89 26.85 -6.05
N SER A 119 15.94 25.67 -5.44
CA SER A 119 14.92 24.62 -5.58
C SER A 119 13.67 24.86 -4.73
N GLN A 120 13.71 25.77 -3.75
CA GLN A 120 12.60 26.03 -2.82
C GLN A 120 11.51 26.94 -3.43
N ASN A 121 11.87 27.79 -4.38
CA ASN A 121 10.94 28.67 -5.12
C ASN A 121 10.19 27.95 -6.24
N VAL A 122 10.50 26.66 -6.49
CA VAL A 122 9.63 25.81 -7.30
C VAL A 122 8.43 25.51 -6.43
N GLU A 123 7.46 26.43 -6.44
CA GLU A 123 6.08 26.13 -6.10
C GLU A 123 5.77 24.83 -6.84
N ILE A 124 5.62 23.72 -6.10
CA ILE A 124 5.49 22.37 -6.67
C ILE A 124 4.06 22.24 -7.24
N ILE A 125 3.76 23.11 -8.19
CA ILE A 125 2.49 23.28 -8.86
C ILE A 125 2.50 22.38 -10.11
N ASP A 126 3.65 22.18 -10.75
CA ASP A 126 3.86 21.13 -11.74
C ASP A 126 5.11 20.31 -11.42
N TYR A 127 4.88 19.12 -10.87
CA TYR A 127 5.91 18.16 -10.47
C TYR A 127 6.19 17.18 -11.62
N ASP A 128 6.63 17.72 -12.75
CA ASP A 128 6.95 16.96 -13.95
C ASP A 128 8.24 16.13 -13.79
N GLU A 129 8.60 15.36 -14.82
CA GLU A 129 9.82 14.53 -14.77
C GLU A 129 11.10 15.36 -14.83
N GLU A 130 11.06 16.53 -15.45
CA GLU A 130 12.21 17.43 -15.56
C GLU A 130 12.57 18.01 -14.19
N THR A 131 11.59 18.51 -13.45
CA THR A 131 11.75 19.02 -12.08
C THR A 131 12.34 17.96 -11.15
N VAL A 132 11.90 16.70 -11.28
CA VAL A 132 12.42 15.58 -10.48
C VAL A 132 13.88 15.32 -10.80
N LYS A 133 14.22 15.33 -12.09
CA LYS A 133 15.60 15.13 -12.54
C LYS A 133 16.50 16.23 -11.98
N ASP A 134 16.07 17.48 -12.02
CA ASP A 134 16.82 18.61 -11.47
C ASP A 134 16.98 18.50 -9.96
N LEU A 135 15.90 18.15 -9.24
CA LEU A 135 15.96 17.90 -7.80
C LEU A 135 16.92 16.75 -7.46
N ARG A 136 16.98 15.67 -8.25
CA ARG A 136 17.95 14.59 -8.05
C ARG A 136 19.38 15.08 -8.21
N ILE A 137 19.65 15.92 -9.21
CA ILE A 137 20.98 16.51 -9.43
C ILE A 137 21.37 17.38 -8.24
N VAL A 138 20.49 18.27 -7.80
CA VAL A 138 20.72 19.13 -6.63
C VAL A 138 20.97 18.29 -5.38
N MET A 139 20.13 17.29 -5.10
CA MET A 139 20.29 16.43 -3.93
C MET A 139 21.58 15.59 -3.99
N ALA A 140 21.99 15.13 -5.16
CA ALA A 140 23.25 14.42 -5.35
C ALA A 140 24.47 15.33 -5.09
N GLN A 141 24.40 16.60 -5.50
CA GLN A 141 25.43 17.60 -5.20
C GLN A 141 25.49 17.92 -3.70
N VAL A 142 24.33 18.12 -3.06
CA VAL A 142 24.22 18.32 -1.60
C VAL A 142 24.82 17.12 -0.85
N LYS A 143 24.51 15.89 -1.27
CA LYS A 143 25.10 14.66 -0.71
C LYS A 143 26.63 14.68 -0.84
N ASN A 144 27.15 15.00 -2.02
CA ASN A 144 28.60 15.03 -2.25
C ASN A 144 29.30 16.08 -1.37
N ASN A 145 28.74 17.29 -1.26
CA ASN A 145 29.26 18.34 -0.40
C ASN A 145 29.26 17.92 1.08
N THR A 146 28.20 17.24 1.51
CA THR A 146 28.08 16.70 2.87
C THR A 146 29.16 15.65 3.15
N GLY A 147 29.37 14.71 2.22
CA GLY A 147 30.43 13.71 2.30
C GLY A 147 31.82 14.34 2.39
N LYS A 148 32.13 15.29 1.49
CA LYS A 148 33.41 16.01 1.52
C LYS A 148 33.65 16.75 2.84
N CYS A 149 32.62 17.36 3.42
CA CYS A 149 32.75 17.97 4.74
C CYS A 149 33.08 16.90 5.80
N LEU A 150 32.34 15.78 5.84
CA LEU A 150 32.58 14.71 6.82
C LEU A 150 34.00 14.15 6.70
N ASP A 151 34.46 13.88 5.48
CA ASP A 151 35.80 13.38 5.19
C ASP A 151 36.89 14.37 5.65
N GLY A 152 36.71 15.67 5.38
CA GLY A 152 37.61 16.71 5.85
C GLY A 152 37.69 16.80 7.38
N LEU A 153 36.54 16.64 8.05
CA LEU A 153 36.50 16.58 9.52
C LEU A 153 37.12 15.28 10.07
N ASP A 154 37.01 14.15 9.38
CA ASP A 154 37.70 12.90 9.72
C ASP A 154 39.22 13.06 9.63
N ALA A 155 39.72 13.59 8.52
CA ALA A 155 41.14 13.86 8.32
C ALA A 155 41.71 14.80 9.39
N ALA A 156 41.00 15.89 9.70
CA ALA A 156 41.43 16.83 10.74
C ALA A 156 41.36 16.23 12.16
N SER A 157 40.43 15.30 12.42
CA SER A 157 40.30 14.64 13.72
C SER A 157 41.47 13.69 14.02
N ALA A 158 42.12 13.13 12.99
CA ALA A 158 43.22 12.19 13.17
C ALA A 158 44.45 12.80 13.86
N ALA A 159 44.62 14.12 13.76
CA ALA A 159 45.72 14.87 14.39
C ALA A 159 45.26 15.74 15.58
N ALA A 160 44.01 15.58 16.03
CA ALA A 160 43.39 16.47 17.01
C ALA A 160 43.59 15.98 18.47
N LEU A 161 43.64 16.93 19.41
CA LEU A 161 43.63 16.61 20.84
C LEU A 161 42.23 16.09 21.26
N PRO A 162 42.12 15.25 22.30
CA PRO A 162 40.84 14.67 22.74
C PRO A 162 39.71 15.69 22.94
N GLN A 163 40.01 16.85 23.52
CA GLN A 163 39.02 17.91 23.74
C GLN A 163 38.50 18.53 22.43
N GLN A 164 39.34 18.60 21.39
CA GLN A 164 38.97 19.09 20.06
C GLN A 164 38.11 18.05 19.31
N ILE A 165 38.46 16.77 19.44
CA ILE A 165 37.69 15.64 18.88
C ILE A 165 36.23 15.67 19.38
N VAL A 166 36.01 15.91 20.68
CA VAL A 166 34.66 15.99 21.26
C VAL A 166 33.83 17.10 20.60
N ARG A 167 34.44 18.26 20.35
CA ARG A 167 33.76 19.40 19.71
C ARG A 167 33.45 19.11 18.24
N MET A 168 34.39 18.54 17.50
CA MET A 168 34.18 18.12 16.11
C MET A 168 33.12 17.02 16.00
N LYS A 169 33.07 16.08 16.95
CA LYS A 169 32.06 15.02 17.01
C LYS A 169 30.64 15.59 17.03
N LYS A 170 30.40 16.69 17.75
CA LYS A 170 29.10 17.39 17.75
C LYS A 170 28.71 17.86 16.34
N VAL A 171 29.64 18.48 15.62
CA VAL A 171 29.45 18.96 14.25
C VAL A 171 29.13 17.79 13.32
N LYS A 172 29.96 16.73 13.35
CA LYS A 172 29.81 15.53 12.52
C LYS A 172 28.48 14.83 12.75
N MET A 173 28.02 14.69 14.00
CA MET A 173 26.72 14.08 14.29
C MET A 173 25.55 14.86 13.67
N ARG A 174 25.59 16.20 13.73
CA ARG A 174 24.56 17.05 13.12
C ARG A 174 24.58 16.96 11.59
N ILE A 175 25.76 16.91 10.99
CA ILE A 175 25.91 16.76 9.54
C ILE A 175 25.43 15.39 9.08
N LYS A 176 25.77 14.30 9.77
CA LYS A 176 25.26 12.94 9.47
C LYS A 176 23.73 12.85 9.57
N LYS A 177 23.14 13.56 10.53
CA LYS A 177 21.69 13.66 10.61
C LYS A 177 21.14 14.34 9.36
N ALA A 178 21.68 15.50 8.96
CA ALA A 178 21.27 16.20 7.75
C ALA A 178 21.47 15.34 6.48
N GLU A 179 22.58 14.61 6.38
CA GLU A 179 22.86 13.65 5.31
C GLU A 179 21.76 12.59 5.19
N THR A 180 21.24 12.10 6.32
CA THR A 180 20.14 11.13 6.32
C THR A 180 18.88 11.71 5.67
N HIS A 181 18.56 12.99 5.91
CA HIS A 181 17.45 13.66 5.23
C HIS A 181 17.69 13.78 3.72
N VAL A 182 18.93 14.04 3.30
CA VAL A 182 19.32 14.09 1.88
C VAL A 182 19.12 12.73 1.21
N LEU A 183 19.61 11.66 1.86
CA LEU A 183 19.48 10.28 1.35
C LEU A 183 18.02 9.86 1.26
N ASN A 184 17.22 10.14 2.29
CA ASN A 184 15.77 9.87 2.26
C ASN A 184 15.09 10.62 1.11
N SER A 185 15.48 11.88 0.86
CA SER A 185 14.92 12.67 -0.24
C SER A 185 15.31 12.12 -1.61
N LEU A 186 16.56 11.69 -1.79
CA LEU A 186 17.00 11.01 -3.02
C LEU A 186 16.20 9.75 -3.28
N GLU A 187 16.02 8.91 -2.26
CA GLU A 187 15.25 7.67 -2.37
C GLU A 187 13.79 7.92 -2.78
N ILE A 188 13.16 8.96 -2.19
CA ILE A 188 11.81 9.38 -2.57
C ILE A 188 11.77 9.85 -4.03
N LEU A 189 12.76 10.62 -4.47
CA LEU A 189 12.86 11.08 -5.85
C LEU A 189 13.04 9.90 -6.82
N GLU A 190 13.88 8.91 -6.50
CA GLU A 190 14.10 7.70 -7.29
C GLU A 190 12.82 6.84 -7.39
N LYS A 191 12.10 6.70 -6.27
CA LYS A 191 10.87 5.89 -6.20
C LYS A 191 9.61 6.65 -6.58
N LYS A 192 9.69 7.87 -7.12
CA LYS A 192 8.52 8.69 -7.51
C LYS A 192 7.48 7.90 -8.29
N GLY A 193 7.87 7.19 -9.35
CA GLY A 193 6.93 6.43 -10.19
C GLY A 193 6.13 5.41 -9.38
N LYS A 194 6.82 4.64 -8.53
CA LYS A 194 6.20 3.65 -7.64
C LYS A 194 5.30 4.29 -6.58
N ILE A 195 5.71 5.43 -6.03
CA ILE A 195 4.89 6.20 -5.07
C ILE A 195 3.61 6.71 -5.75
N ASN A 196 3.71 7.18 -6.98
CA ASN A 196 2.55 7.60 -7.77
C ASN A 196 1.61 6.43 -8.01
N GLU A 197 2.12 5.27 -8.42
CA GLU A 197 1.32 4.04 -8.63
C GLU A 197 0.59 3.60 -7.35
N MET A 198 1.27 3.63 -6.20
CA MET A 198 0.68 3.26 -4.91
C MET A 198 -0.42 4.22 -4.44
N LEU A 199 -0.34 5.49 -4.86
CA LEU A 199 -1.26 6.56 -4.47
C LEU A 199 -2.29 6.87 -5.56
N ASP A 200 -2.25 6.18 -6.70
CA ASP A 200 -3.23 6.34 -7.77
C ASP A 200 -4.58 5.74 -7.33
N PRO A 201 -5.66 6.54 -7.28
CA PRO A 201 -7.00 6.06 -6.94
C PRO A 201 -7.50 4.92 -7.85
N ASN A 202 -6.96 4.78 -9.06
CA ASN A 202 -7.33 3.71 -9.99
C ASN A 202 -6.84 2.33 -9.56
N PHE A 203 -5.81 2.24 -8.70
CA PHE A 203 -5.30 0.96 -8.21
C PHE A 203 -6.38 0.19 -7.41
N GLY A 204 -7.21 0.92 -6.66
CA GLY A 204 -8.38 0.35 -5.98
C GLY A 204 -9.51 -0.07 -6.93
N SER A 205 -9.66 0.61 -8.08
CA SER A 205 -10.68 0.31 -9.08
C SER A 205 -10.38 -0.96 -9.87
N ILE A 206 -9.10 -1.24 -10.16
CA ILE A 206 -8.69 -2.45 -10.87
C ILE A 206 -8.94 -3.69 -10.00
N LEU A 207 -8.63 -3.61 -8.71
CA LEU A 207 -8.89 -4.70 -7.76
C LEU A 207 -10.40 -4.92 -7.54
N GLY A 208 -11.18 -3.83 -7.47
CA GLY A 208 -12.64 -3.89 -7.37
C GLY A 208 -13.31 -4.48 -8.61
N SER A 209 -12.83 -4.11 -9.81
CA SER A 209 -13.33 -4.65 -11.08
C SER A 209 -13.00 -6.14 -11.23
N PHE A 210 -11.83 -6.58 -10.77
CA PHE A 210 -11.42 -7.99 -10.83
C PHE A 210 -12.31 -8.86 -9.93
N MET A 211 -12.64 -8.38 -8.73
CA MET A 211 -13.53 -9.08 -7.80
C MET A 211 -14.98 -9.13 -8.28
N LEU A 212 -15.51 -8.03 -8.84
CA LEU A 212 -16.88 -7.99 -9.40
C LEU A 212 -17.06 -8.95 -10.59
N HIS A 213 -16.05 -9.04 -11.46
CA HIS A 213 -16.10 -9.96 -12.60
C HIS A 213 -16.08 -11.43 -12.15
N SER A 214 -15.29 -11.73 -11.12
CA SER A 214 -15.21 -13.08 -10.54
C SER A 214 -16.54 -13.47 -9.87
N VAL A 215 -17.12 -12.60 -9.03
CA VAL A 215 -18.40 -12.85 -8.36
C VAL A 215 -19.57 -12.99 -9.36
N GLY A 216 -19.57 -12.20 -10.43
CA GLY A 216 -20.57 -12.30 -11.50
C GLY A 216 -20.55 -13.66 -12.22
N LEU A 217 -19.36 -14.17 -12.53
CA LEU A 217 -19.16 -15.48 -13.16
C LEU A 217 -19.64 -16.62 -12.24
N PHE A 218 -19.32 -16.57 -10.95
CA PHE A 218 -19.79 -17.58 -9.99
C PHE A 218 -21.32 -17.56 -9.84
N CYS A 219 -21.95 -16.38 -9.86
CA CYS A 219 -23.40 -16.26 -9.75
C CYS A 219 -24.12 -16.86 -10.99
N LEU A 220 -23.61 -16.59 -12.19
CA LEU A 220 -24.12 -17.18 -13.44
C LEU A 220 -23.94 -18.70 -13.49
N GLN A 221 -22.77 -19.20 -13.07
CA GLN A 221 -22.51 -20.63 -13.00
C GLN A 221 -23.46 -21.33 -12.02
N TYR A 222 -23.76 -20.68 -10.89
CA TYR A 222 -24.70 -21.22 -9.90
C TYR A 222 -26.14 -21.25 -10.41
N LEU A 223 -26.61 -20.18 -11.06
CA LEU A 223 -27.93 -20.13 -11.71
C LEU A 223 -28.10 -21.24 -12.75
N ALA A 224 -27.07 -21.49 -13.56
CA ALA A 224 -27.07 -22.58 -14.53
C ALA A 224 -27.20 -23.95 -13.86
N MET A 225 -26.46 -24.18 -12.76
CA MET A 225 -26.55 -25.43 -12.00
C MET A 225 -27.94 -25.65 -11.39
N VAL A 226 -28.56 -24.60 -10.84
CA VAL A 226 -29.94 -24.67 -10.32
C VAL A 226 -30.93 -24.99 -11.42
N LEU A 227 -30.83 -24.34 -12.59
CA LEU A 227 -31.71 -24.60 -13.73
C LEU A 227 -31.58 -26.04 -14.24
N LEU A 228 -30.35 -26.54 -14.41
CA LEU A 228 -30.10 -27.92 -14.82
C LEU A 228 -30.70 -28.91 -13.81
N PHE A 229 -30.56 -28.62 -12.52
CA PHE A 229 -31.14 -29.44 -11.46
C PHE A 229 -32.67 -29.45 -11.51
N CYS A 230 -33.32 -28.29 -11.71
CA CYS A 230 -34.77 -28.20 -11.90
C CYS A 230 -35.24 -29.02 -13.10
N VAL A 231 -34.53 -28.98 -14.23
CA VAL A 231 -34.84 -29.77 -15.43
C VAL A 231 -34.73 -31.27 -15.15
N LEU A 232 -33.69 -31.71 -14.43
CA LEU A 232 -33.53 -33.12 -14.04
C LEU A 232 -34.68 -33.60 -13.15
N ILE A 233 -35.07 -32.79 -12.16
CA ILE A 233 -36.22 -33.08 -11.31
C ILE A 233 -37.49 -33.21 -12.16
N MET A 234 -37.78 -32.22 -13.01
CA MET A 234 -38.97 -32.24 -13.87
C MET A 234 -38.99 -33.46 -14.79
N ARG A 235 -37.86 -33.86 -15.36
CA ARG A 235 -37.76 -35.09 -16.18
C ARG A 235 -38.04 -36.35 -15.36
N VAL A 236 -37.45 -36.47 -14.18
CA VAL A 236 -37.67 -37.63 -13.29
C VAL A 236 -39.15 -37.74 -12.90
N PHE A 237 -39.80 -36.62 -12.60
CA PHE A 237 -41.23 -36.60 -12.29
C PHE A 237 -42.10 -36.90 -13.52
N HIS A 238 -41.75 -36.37 -14.69
CA HIS A 238 -42.50 -36.60 -15.93
C HIS A 238 -42.43 -38.06 -16.41
N VAL A 239 -41.24 -38.67 -16.40
CA VAL A 239 -41.05 -40.09 -16.75
C VAL A 239 -41.84 -40.99 -15.81
N LYS A 240 -41.83 -40.68 -14.51
CA LYS A 240 -42.55 -41.46 -13.51
C LYS A 240 -44.08 -41.34 -13.63
N ASN A 241 -44.58 -40.18 -14.02
CA ASN A 241 -46.02 -39.99 -14.28
C ASN A 241 -46.47 -40.75 -15.52
N LYS A 242 -45.61 -40.85 -16.54
CA LYS A 242 -45.90 -41.63 -17.75
C LYS A 242 -45.99 -43.13 -17.46
N GLU A 243 -45.05 -43.67 -16.68
CA GLU A 243 -45.11 -45.07 -16.22
C GLU A 243 -46.40 -45.35 -15.41
N MET A 244 -46.88 -44.40 -14.61
CA MET A 244 -48.11 -44.57 -13.82
C MET A 244 -49.39 -44.55 -14.67
N ASN A 245 -49.40 -43.80 -15.78
CA ASN A 245 -50.53 -43.77 -16.72
C ASN A 245 -50.55 -44.96 -17.68
N ASP A 246 -49.40 -45.55 -18.00
CA ASP A 246 -49.30 -46.73 -18.88
C ASP A 246 -49.61 -48.05 -18.13
N THR A 247 -49.89 -47.99 -16.81
CA THR A 247 -50.22 -49.17 -15.96
C THR A 247 -51.69 -49.20 -15.51
N ILE A 248 -52.57 -48.39 -16.11
CA ILE A 248 -54.04 -48.43 -15.93
C ILE A 248 -54.65 -48.92 -17.25
#